data_AF-A0A975G6A7-F1
#
_entry.id   AF-A0A975G6A7-F1
#
_cell.length_a   1.000
_cell.length_b   1.000
_cell.length_c   1.000
_cell.angle_alpha   90.00
_cell.angle_beta   90.00
_cell.angle_gamma   90.00
#
_symmetry.space_group_name_H-M   'P 1'
#
loop_
_entity.id
_entity.type
_entity.pdbx_description
1 polymer ?
#
loop_
_entity_poly.entity_id
_entity_poly.type
_entity_poly.pdbx_seq_one_letter_code
_entity_poly.pdbx_strand_id
1 'polypeptide(L)' 'MSVSNSKGLLTGATSQLQAQWLEVRASWRDRKAQEFEQDYLSDLESSVRATVKVIEDIERLLQQVHADCE' A
#
# COMPACT_ATOMS: atom_id res chain seq x y z
N MET A 1 -2.32 -18.79 -2.54
CA MET A 1 -2.55 -17.35 -2.78
C MET A 1 -1.35 -16.82 -3.57
N SER A 2 -1.57 -16.21 -4.74
CA SER A 2 -0.47 -15.66 -5.54
C SER A 2 0.03 -14.33 -4.94
N VAL A 3 1.34 -14.09 -5.04
CA VAL A 3 2.00 -12.83 -4.63
C VAL A 3 1.36 -11.62 -5.32
N SER A 4 0.95 -11.77 -6.58
CA SER A 4 0.25 -10.73 -7.35
C SER A 4 -1.14 -10.41 -6.79
N ASN A 5 -1.83 -11.40 -6.22
CA ASN A 5 -3.14 -11.19 -5.59
C ASN A 5 -3.00 -10.39 -4.27
N SER A 6 -1.97 -10.72 -3.47
CA SER A 6 -1.66 -9.96 -2.25
C SER A 6 -1.29 -8.50 -2.55
N LYS A 7 -0.56 -8.27 -3.66
CA LYS A 7 -0.29 -6.91 -4.18
C LYS A 7 -1.57 -6.12 -4.41
N GLY A 8 -2.49 -6.70 -5.18
CA GLY A 8 -3.76 -6.06 -5.57
C GLY A 8 -4.67 -5.77 -4.38
N LEU A 9 -4.72 -6.68 -3.40
CA LEU A 9 -5.48 -6.46 -2.17
C LEU A 9 -4.89 -5.31 -1.35
N LEU A 10 -3.56 -5.27 -1.19
CA LEU A 10 -2.87 -4.24 -0.42
C LEU A 10 -3.03 -2.85 -1.06
N THR A 11 -2.84 -2.74 -2.37
CA THR A 11 -3.01 -1.48 -3.10
C THR A 11 -4.47 -1.03 -3.10
N GLY A 12 -5.41 -1.96 -3.32
CA GLY A 12 -6.85 -1.66 -3.27
C GLY A 12 -7.31 -1.15 -1.91
N ALA A 13 -6.92 -1.82 -0.83
CA ALA A 13 -7.26 -1.41 0.54
C ALA A 13 -6.65 -0.03 0.88
N THR A 14 -5.42 0.24 0.44
CA THR A 14 -4.75 1.53 0.69
C THR A 14 -5.44 2.67 -0.05
N SER A 15 -5.82 2.48 -1.32
CA SER A 15 -6.58 3.47 -2.09
C SER A 15 -7.94 3.75 -1.47
N GLN A 16 -8.63 2.71 -0.99
CA GLN A 16 -9.91 2.86 -0.30
C GLN A 16 -9.77 3.66 1.00
N LEU A 17 -8.74 3.37 1.80
CA LEU A 17 -8.44 4.13 3.02
C LEU A 17 -8.20 5.62 2.71
N GLN A 18 -7.43 5.90 1.66
CA GLN A 18 -7.11 7.27 1.26
C GLN A 18 -8.34 8.04 0.80
N ALA A 19 -9.24 7.39 0.06
CA ALA A 19 -10.52 7.97 -0.34
C ALA A 19 -11.40 8.31 0.86
N GLN A 20 -11.53 7.37 1.82
CA GLN A 20 -12.29 7.60 3.05
C GLN A 20 -11.66 8.72 3.91
N TRP A 21 -10.32 8.79 3.95
CA TRP A 21 -9.64 9.88 4.64
C TRP A 21 -10.00 11.25 4.04
N LEU A 22 -10.01 11.40 2.72
CA LEU A 22 -10.37 12.66 2.07
C LEU A 22 -11.80 13.10 2.40
N GLU A 23 -12.74 12.17 2.47
CA GLU A 23 -14.13 12.43 2.89
C GLU A 23 -14.19 12.91 4.35
N VAL A 24 -13.49 12.22 5.26
CA VAL A 24 -13.42 12.61 6.68
C VAL A 24 -12.77 13.98 6.82
N ARG A 25 -11.66 14.21 6.12
CA ARG A 25 -10.87 15.46 6.13
C ARG A 25 -11.66 16.66 5.64
N ALA A 26 -12.65 16.46 4.78
CA ALA A 26 -13.55 17.51 4.33
C ALA A 26 -14.35 18.13 5.49
N SER A 27 -14.68 17.33 6.51
CA SER A 27 -15.43 17.76 7.71
C SER A 27 -14.53 17.96 8.94
N TRP A 28 -13.43 17.20 9.07
CA TRP A 28 -12.51 17.22 10.19
C TRP A 28 -11.22 17.99 9.84
N ARG A 29 -11.19 19.28 10.18
CA ARG A 29 -10.15 20.25 9.75
C ARG A 29 -9.29 20.80 10.89
N ASP A 30 -9.42 20.25 12.09
CA ASP A 30 -8.66 20.72 13.23
C ASP A 30 -7.18 20.27 13.18
N ARG A 31 -6.43 20.68 14.21
CA ARG A 31 -5.04 20.26 14.40
C ARG A 31 -4.90 18.75 14.59
N LYS A 32 -5.90 18.08 15.18
CA LYS A 32 -5.85 16.62 15.40
C LYS A 32 -5.94 15.85 14.11
N ALA A 33 -6.71 16.33 13.15
CA ALA A 33 -6.75 15.77 11.83
C ALA A 33 -5.42 15.95 11.05
N GLN A 34 -4.67 17.04 11.29
CA GLN A 34 -3.30 17.18 10.76
C GLN A 34 -2.32 16.21 11.42
N GLU A 35 -2.36 16.08 12.75
CA GLU A 35 -1.54 15.10 13.48
C GLU A 35 -1.84 13.67 13.01
N PHE A 36 -3.11 13.32 12.82
CA PHE A 36 -3.48 11.99 12.36
C PHE A 36 -2.89 11.66 10.97
N GLU A 37 -3.00 12.60 10.04
CA GLU A 37 -2.47 12.46 8.69
C GLU A 37 -0.96 12.28 8.67
N GLN A 38 -0.27 13.06 9.52
CA GLN A 38 1.19 13.07 9.57
C GLN A 38 1.75 11.86 10.32
N ASP A 39 1.17 11.51 11.47
CA ASP A 39 1.70 10.48 12.38
C ASP A 39 1.28 9.06 11.98
N TYR A 40 0.18 8.89 11.24
CA TYR A 40 -0.33 7.56 10.90
C TYR A 40 -0.41 7.32 9.40
N LEU A 41 -1.01 8.24 8.63
CA LEU A 41 -1.24 8.00 7.20
C LEU A 41 0.06 8.10 6.39
N SER A 42 0.90 9.10 6.66
CA SER A 42 2.16 9.28 5.93
C SER A 42 3.11 8.07 6.06
N ASP A 43 3.25 7.56 7.28
CA ASP A 43 4.07 6.39 7.59
C ASP A 43 3.47 5.12 6.99
N LEU A 44 2.15 4.94 7.09
CA LEU A 44 1.44 3.81 6.51
C LEU A 44 1.61 3.76 4.99
N GLU A 45 1.40 4.89 4.30
CA GLU A 45 1.59 4.97 2.86
C GLU A 45 3.02 4.61 2.44
N SER A 46 4.01 5.09 3.19
CA SER A 46 5.42 4.80 2.92
C SER A 46 5.73 3.31 3.10
N SER A 47 5.20 2.70 4.15
CA SER A 47 5.33 1.27 4.42
C SER A 47 4.65 0.40 3.36
N VAL A 48 3.44 0.78 2.92
CA VAL A 48 2.73 0.10 1.84
C VAL A 48 3.52 0.15 0.54
N ARG A 49 4.03 1.33 0.15
CA ARG A 49 4.86 1.48 -1.06
C ARG A 49 6.11 0.58 -1.01
N ALA A 50 6.79 0.54 0.14
CA ALA A 50 7.94 -0.34 0.32
C ALA A 50 7.56 -1.82 0.19
N THR A 51 6.43 -2.22 0.77
CA THR A 51 5.93 -3.60 0.72
C THR A 51 5.55 -4.02 -0.70
N VAL A 52 4.86 -3.16 -1.45
CA VAL A 52 4.52 -3.40 -2.87
C VAL A 52 5.77 -3.64 -3.70
N LYS A 53 6.82 -2.83 -3.48
CA LYS A 53 8.11 -3.01 -4.19
C LYS A 53 8.75 -4.37 -3.89
N VAL A 54 8.76 -4.79 -2.63
CA VAL A 54 9.29 -6.12 -2.24
C VAL A 54 8.49 -7.24 -2.90
N ILE A 55 7.16 -7.11 -2.96
CA ILE A 55 6.27 -8.06 -3.63
C ILE A 55 6.61 -8.16 -5.13
N GLU A 56 6.88 -7.04 -5.80
CA GLU A 56 7.31 -7.02 -7.21
C GLU A 56 8.68 -7.66 -7.43
N ASP A 57 9.63 -7.45 -6.52
CA ASP A 57 10.95 -8.07 -6.60
C ASP A 57 10.85 -9.60 -6.42
N ILE A 58 9.98 -10.08 -5.50
CA ILE A 58 9.68 -11.51 -5.35
C ILE A 58 9.04 -12.07 -6.62
N GLU A 59 8.09 -11.37 -7.22
CA GLU A 59 7.43 -11.77 -8.47
C GLU A 59 8.46 -11.92 -9.61
N ARG A 60 9.42 -10.99 -9.73
CA ARG A 60 10.51 -11.08 -10.69
C ARG A 60 11.41 -12.29 -10.46
N LEU A 61 11.81 -12.53 -9.21
CA LEU A 61 12.67 -13.68 -8.86
C LEU A 61 11.98 -15.01 -9.16
N LEU A 62 10.69 -15.14 -8.84
CA LEU A 62 9.91 -16.34 -9.15
C LEU A 62 9.83 -16.60 -10.66
N GLN A 63 9.66 -15.54 -11.46
CA GLN A 63 9.67 -15.66 -12.92
C GLN A 63 11.03 -16.11 -13.46
N GLN A 64 12.13 -15.59 -12.92
CA GLN A 64 13.48 -16.01 -13.29
C GLN A 64 13.74 -17.47 -12.95
N VAL A 65 13.42 -17.90 -11.73
CA VAL A 65 13.58 -19.30 -11.31
C VAL A 65 12.76 -20.25 -12.18
N HIS A 66 11.55 -19.83 -12.58
CA HIS A 66 10.72 -20.64 -13.49
C HIS A 66 11.37 -20.77 -14.87
N ALA A 67 11.89 -19.67 -15.43
CA ALA A 67 12.58 -19.67 -16.72
C ALA A 67 13.90 -20.46 -16.70
N ASP A 68 14.62 -20.48 -15.58
CA ASP A 68 15.85 -21.27 -15.41
C ASP A 68 15.59 -22.78 -15.26
N CYS A 69 14.35 -23.18 -14.97
CA CYS A 69 13.95 -24.58 -14.80
C CYS A 69 13.31 -25.20 -16.07
N GLU A 70 12.98 -24.40 -17.08
CA GLU A 70 12.56 -24.85 -18.43
C GLU A 70 13.76 -25.01 -19.37
#